data_AF-A0A6N9PB37-F1
#
_entry.id   AF-A0A6N9PB37-F1
#
_cell.length_a   1.000
_cell.length_b   1.000
_cell.length_c   1.000
_cell.angle_alpha   90.00
_cell.angle_beta   90.00
_cell.angle_gamma   90.00
#
_symmetry.space_group_name_H-M   'P 1'
#
loop_
_entity.id
_entity.type
_entity.pdbx_description
1 polymer ?
#
loop_
_entity_poly.entity_id
_entity_poly.type
_entity_poly.pdbx_seq_one_letter_code
_entity_poly.pdbx_strand_id
1 'polypeptide(L)'
;MISVKGLKATLDALHAAGKVTLQNGLSEDSWKRIAHLEMPVEDIALLPGEIPVLGVTSEFQKVIDTFHVAQGTIPAGFRPDFCYGKDGSVQIDLKRDISYGENGVKRPTRVLYSADSANPYEVAPMKNFIANLTCNPAIIYDSFINNPDANIGGKFKDRYEVMEEICRVLGPGTDISVEVDNPFAPESEILEEIARFEEILTPYRLVVKVPHTGPIAREDVPSLVDRSFTKGFEGGTVETNFYGHNLAYRLWEKGYRTNFTLMFEPHQIALALQAKPYFINTFIKQRCNVTFALREMMEQYRASGDITVAEKIRDLMVAEDMLSPAEAAGSLAGVIDKAHRTLAYRCANTPEGSDGLDATRHALRVLRNSNLDGSRLIICSMGGETMYPSIDKMLMEPEFADMIHRVVVTAPPAYLSRFASASGILTYQRIFMKAVK
;
A
#
# COMPACT_ATOMS: atom_id res chain seq x y z
N MET A 1 -17.82 -11.75 42.41
CA MET A 1 -18.27 -11.01 41.21
C MET A 1 -17.38 -11.42 40.05
N ILE A 2 -17.92 -12.13 39.07
CA ILE A 2 -17.21 -12.40 37.81
C ILE A 2 -17.17 -11.07 37.06
N SER A 3 -15.98 -10.59 36.73
CA SER A 3 -15.85 -9.39 35.90
C SER A 3 -16.35 -9.73 34.50
N VAL A 4 -17.40 -9.04 34.04
CA VAL A 4 -18.03 -9.23 32.71
C VAL A 4 -17.16 -8.65 31.59
N LYS A 5 -16.03 -8.01 31.95
CA LYS A 5 -15.18 -7.27 31.03
C LYS A 5 -14.55 -8.20 29.99
N GLY A 6 -14.86 -7.96 28.72
CA GLY A 6 -14.37 -8.77 27.60
C GLY A 6 -15.13 -10.08 27.32
N LEU A 7 -16.26 -10.34 27.99
CA LEU A 7 -17.18 -11.40 27.55
C LEU A 7 -17.85 -11.00 26.23
N LYS A 8 -18.01 -11.98 25.34
CA LYS A 8 -18.67 -11.81 24.05
C LYS A 8 -19.73 -12.88 23.86
N ALA A 9 -20.79 -12.54 23.13
CA ALA A 9 -21.81 -13.47 22.71
C ALA A 9 -22.03 -13.36 21.20
N THR A 10 -22.29 -14.48 20.54
CA THR A 10 -22.70 -14.46 19.13
C THR A 10 -24.11 -13.91 19.02
N LEU A 11 -24.42 -13.28 17.88
CA LEU A 11 -25.78 -12.80 17.61
C LEU A 11 -26.80 -13.94 17.63
N ASP A 12 -26.41 -15.13 17.18
CA ASP A 12 -27.23 -16.34 17.27
C ASP A 12 -27.60 -16.69 18.72
N ALA A 13 -26.62 -16.70 19.63
CA ALA A 13 -26.85 -16.98 21.04
C ALA A 13 -27.75 -15.92 21.69
N LEU A 14 -27.58 -14.65 21.33
CA LEU A 14 -28.42 -13.56 21.82
C LEU A 14 -29.85 -13.67 21.31
N HIS A 15 -30.02 -14.02 20.03
CA HIS A 15 -31.34 -14.22 19.44
C HIS A 15 -32.05 -15.41 20.07
N ALA A 16 -31.36 -16.55 20.22
CA ALA A 16 -31.89 -17.76 20.87
C ALA A 16 -32.28 -17.52 22.34
N ALA A 17 -31.55 -16.64 23.04
CA ALA A 17 -31.86 -16.26 24.42
C ALA A 17 -32.97 -15.18 24.53
N GLY A 18 -33.58 -14.76 23.41
CA GLY A 18 -34.59 -13.71 23.39
C GLY A 18 -34.05 -12.33 23.79
N LYS A 19 -32.73 -12.12 23.69
CA LYS A 19 -32.06 -10.85 24.02
C LYS A 19 -32.00 -9.87 22.87
N VAL A 20 -32.25 -10.33 21.64
CA VAL A 20 -32.45 -9.51 20.45
C VAL A 20 -33.55 -10.12 19.59
N THR A 21 -34.29 -9.29 18.86
CA THR A 21 -35.23 -9.72 17.82
C THR A 21 -34.69 -9.34 16.45
N LEU A 22 -35.08 -10.08 15.41
CA LEU A 22 -34.67 -9.76 14.04
C LEU A 22 -35.60 -8.70 13.45
N GLN A 23 -35.04 -7.79 12.65
CA GLN A 23 -35.79 -6.81 11.89
C GLN A 23 -36.77 -7.52 10.94
N ASN A 24 -38.00 -7.02 10.88
CA ASN A 24 -38.98 -7.50 9.91
C ASN A 24 -38.45 -7.36 8.48
N GLY A 25 -38.46 -8.46 7.73
CA GLY A 25 -37.96 -8.51 6.35
C GLY A 25 -36.45 -8.78 6.22
N LEU A 26 -35.72 -9.01 7.32
CA LEU A 26 -34.34 -9.50 7.25
C LEU A 26 -34.34 -10.87 6.54
N SER A 27 -33.58 -10.98 5.45
CA SER A 27 -33.53 -12.24 4.68
C SER A 27 -32.81 -13.35 5.46
N GLU A 28 -33.16 -14.60 5.18
CA GLU A 28 -32.49 -15.76 5.77
C GLU A 28 -30.98 -15.78 5.46
N ASP A 29 -30.60 -15.33 4.27
CA ASP A 29 -29.19 -15.21 3.89
C ASP A 29 -28.48 -14.10 4.68
N SER A 30 -29.08 -12.91 4.80
CA SER A 30 -28.53 -11.83 5.61
C SER A 30 -28.32 -12.27 7.06
N TRP A 31 -29.27 -13.02 7.63
CA TRP A 31 -29.11 -13.60 8.97
C TRP A 31 -27.94 -14.60 9.04
N LYS A 32 -27.86 -15.54 8.09
CA LYS A 32 -26.75 -16.52 8.02
C LYS A 32 -25.38 -15.84 7.95
N ARG A 33 -25.28 -14.67 7.30
CA ARG A 33 -24.03 -13.88 7.19
C ARG A 33 -23.62 -13.19 8.48
N ILE A 34 -24.54 -12.94 9.41
CA ILE A 34 -24.26 -12.15 10.63
C ILE A 34 -24.37 -12.94 11.93
N ALA A 35 -25.07 -14.07 11.93
CA ALA A 35 -25.38 -14.84 13.14
C ALA A 35 -24.14 -15.22 13.98
N HIS A 36 -23.01 -15.48 13.31
CA HIS A 36 -21.73 -15.83 13.96
C HIS A 36 -20.96 -14.63 14.53
N LEU A 37 -21.35 -13.40 14.19
CA LEU A 37 -20.64 -12.21 14.65
C LEU A 37 -20.78 -12.07 16.16
N GLU A 38 -19.68 -11.65 16.80
CA GLU A 38 -19.61 -11.49 18.24
C GLU A 38 -19.86 -10.04 18.64
N MET A 39 -20.77 -9.84 19.58
CA MET A 39 -20.98 -8.55 20.25
C MET A 39 -20.37 -8.59 21.67
N PRO A 40 -19.62 -7.56 22.09
CA PRO A 40 -19.24 -7.41 23.48
C PRO A 40 -20.47 -7.34 24.38
N VAL A 41 -20.49 -8.09 25.48
CA VAL A 41 -21.64 -8.09 26.41
C VAL A 41 -21.86 -6.71 27.04
N GLU A 42 -20.80 -5.91 27.15
CA GLU A 42 -20.85 -4.52 27.61
C GLU A 42 -21.69 -3.62 26.68
N ASP A 43 -21.60 -3.85 25.36
CA ASP A 43 -22.36 -3.08 24.36
C ASP A 43 -23.85 -3.41 24.44
N ILE A 44 -24.20 -4.65 24.79
CA ILE A 44 -25.59 -5.09 24.98
C ILE A 44 -26.25 -4.28 26.11
N ALA A 45 -25.52 -4.00 27.19
CA ALA A 45 -26.03 -3.25 28.33
C ALA A 45 -26.28 -1.76 28.01
N LEU A 46 -25.74 -1.26 26.88
CA LEU A 46 -25.91 0.13 26.43
C LEU A 46 -27.14 0.32 25.53
N LEU A 47 -27.81 -0.76 25.12
CA LEU A 47 -28.96 -0.69 24.22
C LEU A 47 -30.21 -0.25 24.98
N PRO A 48 -30.84 0.90 24.64
CA PRO A 48 -32.05 1.36 25.30
C PRO A 48 -33.26 0.51 24.86
N GLY A 49 -34.06 0.04 25.83
CA GLY A 49 -35.32 -0.67 25.56
C GLY A 49 -35.38 -2.11 26.12
N GLU A 50 -36.55 -2.75 26.04
CA GLU A 50 -36.77 -4.09 26.61
C GLU A 50 -36.16 -5.22 25.75
N ILE A 51 -36.03 -5.07 24.41
CA ILE A 51 -35.30 -5.98 23.50
C ILE A 51 -34.86 -5.24 22.20
N PRO A 52 -33.56 -5.15 21.88
CA PRO A 52 -33.05 -4.52 20.66
C PRO A 52 -33.42 -5.26 19.36
N VAL A 53 -33.66 -4.50 18.28
CA VAL A 53 -33.97 -5.03 16.93
C VAL A 53 -32.71 -5.08 16.08
N LEU A 54 -32.34 -6.27 15.58
CA LEU A 54 -31.14 -6.54 14.80
C LEU A 54 -31.43 -6.58 13.30
N GLY A 55 -30.67 -5.85 12.51
CA GLY A 55 -30.76 -5.83 11.04
C GLY A 55 -29.44 -5.61 10.34
N VAL A 56 -29.52 -5.34 9.04
CA VAL A 56 -28.37 -4.96 8.20
C VAL A 56 -28.66 -3.65 7.46
N THR A 57 -27.62 -2.85 7.23
CA THR A 57 -27.74 -1.58 6.50
C THR A 57 -28.00 -1.82 4.99
N SER A 58 -28.43 -0.76 4.29
CA SER A 58 -28.47 -0.78 2.82
C SER A 58 -27.08 -0.94 2.19
N GLU A 59 -26.05 -0.41 2.83
CA GLU A 59 -24.66 -0.55 2.39
C GLU A 59 -24.15 -1.99 2.54
N PHE A 60 -24.54 -2.71 3.62
CA PHE A 60 -24.32 -4.14 3.74
C PHE A 60 -24.89 -4.88 2.53
N GLN A 61 -26.17 -4.62 2.19
CA GLN A 61 -26.82 -5.30 1.06
C GLN A 61 -26.12 -4.97 -0.27
N LYS A 62 -25.78 -3.69 -0.49
CA LYS A 62 -25.04 -3.25 -1.68
C LYS A 62 -23.70 -3.98 -1.84
N VAL A 63 -22.95 -4.19 -0.75
CA VAL A 63 -21.69 -4.93 -0.77
C VAL A 63 -21.92 -6.39 -1.14
N ILE A 64 -22.95 -7.05 -0.58
CA ILE A 64 -23.29 -8.44 -0.94
C ILE A 64 -23.69 -8.55 -2.42
N ASP A 65 -24.51 -7.62 -2.90
CA ASP A 65 -24.97 -7.56 -4.29
C ASP A 65 -23.83 -7.23 -5.26
N THR A 66 -22.77 -6.56 -4.81
CA THR A 66 -21.61 -6.22 -5.66
C THR A 66 -20.70 -7.43 -5.89
N PHE A 67 -20.47 -8.25 -4.86
CA PHE A 67 -19.45 -9.31 -4.93
C PHE A 67 -19.99 -10.72 -5.16
N HIS A 68 -21.29 -10.93 -4.98
CA HIS A 68 -21.96 -12.22 -5.24
C HIS A 68 -21.26 -13.43 -4.60
N VAL A 69 -20.72 -13.26 -3.39
CA VAL A 69 -20.10 -14.35 -2.64
C VAL A 69 -21.15 -15.37 -2.20
N ALA A 70 -20.72 -16.58 -1.85
CA ALA A 70 -21.60 -17.67 -1.45
C ALA A 70 -22.59 -17.26 -0.34
N GLN A 71 -23.74 -17.93 -0.30
CA GLN A 71 -24.76 -17.72 0.73
C GLN A 71 -24.17 -17.90 2.13
N GLY A 72 -24.49 -17.01 3.06
CA GLY A 72 -23.95 -17.03 4.42
C GLY A 72 -22.53 -16.46 4.59
N THR A 73 -21.89 -15.97 3.53
CA THR A 73 -20.50 -15.49 3.57
C THR A 73 -20.36 -13.95 3.59
N ILE A 74 -19.65 -13.33 4.52
CA ILE A 74 -19.27 -11.91 4.33
C ILE A 74 -18.05 -11.84 3.41
N PRO A 75 -18.04 -11.03 2.32
CA PRO A 75 -16.89 -10.94 1.43
C PRO A 75 -15.64 -10.48 2.16
N ALA A 76 -14.48 -11.01 1.75
CA ALA A 76 -13.20 -10.57 2.28
C ALA A 76 -12.95 -9.07 2.02
N GLY A 77 -12.16 -8.44 2.89
CA GLY A 77 -11.82 -7.02 2.83
C GLY A 77 -12.91 -6.11 3.39
N PHE A 78 -13.85 -6.64 4.17
CA PHE A 78 -14.88 -5.89 4.86
C PHE A 78 -14.91 -6.21 6.35
N ARG A 79 -14.95 -5.17 7.17
CA ARG A 79 -15.14 -5.24 8.61
C ARG A 79 -16.64 -5.07 8.93
N PRO A 80 -17.26 -6.02 9.65
CA PRO A 80 -18.57 -5.81 10.22
C PRO A 80 -18.53 -4.71 11.27
N ASP A 81 -19.44 -3.74 11.18
CA ASP A 81 -19.53 -2.59 12.06
C ASP A 81 -20.93 -2.50 12.65
N PHE A 82 -21.02 -2.40 13.98
CA PHE A 82 -22.30 -2.31 14.67
C PHE A 82 -22.74 -0.85 14.75
N CYS A 83 -23.81 -0.50 14.04
CA CYS A 83 -24.45 0.81 14.04
C CYS A 83 -25.63 0.82 15.01
N TYR A 84 -25.49 1.58 16.10
CA TYR A 84 -26.48 1.66 17.16
C TYR A 84 -27.47 2.82 16.92
N GLY A 85 -28.75 2.49 16.73
CA GLY A 85 -29.84 3.44 16.55
C GLY A 85 -30.33 4.03 17.86
N LYS A 86 -30.86 5.26 17.81
CA LYS A 86 -31.48 5.93 18.98
C LYS A 86 -32.78 5.26 19.44
N ASP A 87 -33.38 4.46 18.57
CA ASP A 87 -34.61 3.70 18.78
C ASP A 87 -34.35 2.32 19.40
N GLY A 88 -33.11 2.02 19.78
CA GLY A 88 -32.72 0.71 20.31
C GLY A 88 -32.49 -0.35 19.22
N SER A 89 -32.47 0.03 17.93
CA SER A 89 -32.06 -0.88 16.87
C SER A 89 -30.54 -1.02 16.77
N VAL A 90 -30.08 -2.18 16.29
CA VAL A 90 -28.68 -2.46 15.96
C VAL A 90 -28.63 -2.91 14.51
N GLN A 91 -27.95 -2.15 13.66
CA GLN A 91 -27.79 -2.44 12.24
C GLN A 91 -26.34 -2.82 11.98
N ILE A 92 -26.11 -3.90 11.25
CA ILE A 92 -24.76 -4.32 10.88
C ILE A 92 -24.43 -3.76 9.51
N ASP A 93 -23.30 -3.07 9.44
CA ASP A 93 -22.74 -2.50 8.22
C ASP A 93 -21.47 -3.23 7.80
N LEU A 94 -21.07 -3.09 6.53
CA LEU A 94 -19.80 -3.60 6.01
C LEU A 94 -18.89 -2.45 5.60
N LYS A 95 -17.88 -2.16 6.43
CA LYS A 95 -16.88 -1.12 6.13
C LYS A 95 -15.70 -1.71 5.39
N ARG A 96 -15.26 -1.06 4.30
CA ARG A 96 -14.06 -1.50 3.56
C ARG A 96 -12.83 -1.46 4.47
N ASP A 97 -12.23 -2.61 4.70
CA ASP A 97 -11.00 -2.76 5.48
C ASP A 97 -10.24 -4.02 5.05
N ILE A 98 -9.18 -3.83 4.28
CA ILE A 98 -8.34 -4.92 3.74
C ILE A 98 -7.58 -5.73 4.82
N SER A 99 -7.66 -5.32 6.10
CA SER A 99 -7.16 -6.12 7.23
C SER A 99 -8.05 -7.33 7.55
N TYR A 100 -9.23 -7.40 6.95
CA TYR A 100 -10.20 -8.46 7.18
C TYR A 100 -10.23 -9.42 5.99
N GLY A 101 -10.20 -10.71 6.29
CA GLY A 101 -10.55 -11.77 5.37
C GLY A 101 -12.06 -11.99 5.33
N GLU A 102 -12.45 -13.16 4.83
CA GLU A 102 -13.85 -13.58 4.75
C GLU A 102 -14.52 -13.59 6.14
N ASN A 103 -15.84 -13.39 6.18
CA ASN A 103 -16.67 -13.53 7.38
C ASN A 103 -16.33 -12.55 8.53
N GLY A 104 -15.67 -11.44 8.20
CA GLY A 104 -15.23 -10.45 9.19
C GLY A 104 -14.09 -10.93 10.07
N VAL A 105 -13.35 -11.96 9.64
CA VAL A 105 -12.19 -12.48 10.38
C VAL A 105 -10.96 -11.63 10.06
N LYS A 106 -10.23 -11.17 11.08
CA LYS A 106 -8.96 -10.46 10.85
C LYS A 106 -7.95 -11.39 10.17
N ARG A 107 -7.16 -10.84 9.24
CA ARG A 107 -6.03 -11.55 8.65
C ARG A 107 -5.02 -11.96 9.75
N PRO A 108 -4.25 -13.04 9.55
CA PRO A 108 -3.40 -13.60 10.61
C PRO A 108 -2.31 -12.65 11.11
N THR A 109 -1.84 -11.72 10.28
CA THR A 109 -0.79 -10.76 10.59
C THR A 109 -1.33 -9.34 10.58
N ARG A 110 -0.74 -8.47 11.40
CA ARG A 110 -1.03 -7.03 11.37
C ARG A 110 -0.41 -6.35 10.16
N VAL A 111 0.75 -6.83 9.70
CA VAL A 111 1.34 -6.42 8.42
C VAL A 111 0.51 -6.98 7.29
N LEU A 112 0.19 -6.13 6.31
CA LEU A 112 -0.44 -6.55 5.07
C LEU A 112 0.60 -6.70 3.96
N TYR A 113 0.33 -7.60 3.02
CA TYR A 113 1.18 -7.84 1.87
C TYR A 113 0.48 -7.41 0.59
N SER A 114 1.28 -6.93 -0.35
CA SER A 114 0.85 -6.51 -1.68
C SER A 114 1.74 -7.12 -2.76
N ALA A 115 1.15 -7.39 -3.91
CA ALA A 115 1.87 -7.75 -5.12
C ALA A 115 2.15 -6.50 -5.95
N ASP A 116 3.41 -6.26 -6.29
CA ASP A 116 3.82 -5.22 -7.24
C ASP A 116 3.90 -5.86 -8.64
N SER A 117 2.76 -6.02 -9.29
CA SER A 117 2.63 -6.79 -10.54
C SER A 117 1.38 -6.44 -11.32
N ALA A 118 1.42 -6.68 -12.63
CA ALA A 118 0.26 -6.70 -13.52
C ALA A 118 0.05 -8.08 -14.13
N ASN A 119 0.77 -9.12 -13.66
CA ASN A 119 0.72 -10.46 -14.23
C ASN A 119 -0.26 -11.35 -13.45
N PRO A 120 -1.43 -11.71 -14.03
CA PRO A 120 -2.40 -12.56 -13.33
C PRO A 120 -1.87 -13.95 -12.99
N TYR A 121 -0.94 -14.47 -13.79
CA TYR A 121 -0.34 -15.79 -13.60
C TYR A 121 0.59 -15.82 -12.37
N GLU A 122 1.34 -14.75 -12.13
CA GLU A 122 2.22 -14.62 -10.95
C GLU A 122 1.43 -14.37 -9.67
N VAL A 123 0.32 -13.66 -9.78
CA VAL A 123 -0.49 -13.27 -8.63
C VAL A 123 -1.39 -14.42 -8.16
N ALA A 124 -1.85 -15.29 -9.06
CA ALA A 124 -2.76 -16.38 -8.74
C ALA A 124 -2.27 -17.32 -7.62
N PRO A 125 -1.00 -17.77 -7.55
CA PRO A 125 -0.49 -18.61 -6.46
C PRO A 125 -0.52 -17.94 -5.09
N MET A 126 -0.45 -16.61 -5.01
CA MET A 126 -0.38 -15.87 -3.76
C MET A 126 -1.66 -15.10 -3.41
N LYS A 127 -2.74 -15.26 -4.20
CA LYS A 127 -3.98 -14.48 -4.09
C LYS A 127 -4.61 -14.44 -2.69
N ASN A 128 -4.48 -15.54 -1.93
CA ASN A 128 -5.07 -15.66 -0.60
C ASN A 128 -4.22 -14.99 0.49
N PHE A 129 -2.97 -14.63 0.18
CA PHE A 129 -2.02 -14.06 1.15
C PHE A 129 -1.92 -12.54 1.04
N ILE A 130 -2.28 -11.96 -0.10
CA ILE A 130 -2.22 -10.51 -0.31
C ILE A 130 -3.53 -9.83 0.04
N ALA A 131 -3.42 -8.56 0.43
CA ALA A 131 -4.53 -7.67 0.74
C ALA A 131 -4.57 -6.45 -0.20
N ASN A 132 -3.50 -6.26 -0.97
CA ASN A 132 -3.37 -5.18 -1.93
C ASN A 132 -2.62 -5.68 -3.18
N LEU A 133 -2.79 -4.98 -4.29
CA LEU A 133 -1.94 -5.07 -5.47
C LEU A 133 -1.61 -3.65 -5.92
N THR A 134 -0.35 -3.39 -6.27
CA THR A 134 0.08 -2.14 -6.89
C THR A 134 0.57 -2.42 -8.30
N CYS A 135 0.16 -1.57 -9.24
CA CYS A 135 0.76 -1.53 -10.56
C CYS A 135 1.04 -0.08 -10.96
N ASN A 136 1.86 0.08 -11.99
CA ASN A 136 2.21 1.35 -12.62
C ASN A 136 2.33 1.12 -14.14
N PRO A 137 2.43 2.17 -14.97
CA PRO A 137 2.47 1.99 -16.42
C PRO A 137 3.60 1.06 -16.88
N ALA A 138 4.82 1.19 -16.33
CA ALA A 138 5.93 0.32 -16.69
C ALA A 138 5.69 -1.16 -16.33
N ILE A 139 5.03 -1.44 -15.20
CA ILE A 139 4.65 -2.81 -14.82
C ILE A 139 3.60 -3.37 -15.78
N ILE A 140 2.58 -2.59 -16.14
CA ILE A 140 1.51 -3.03 -17.03
C ILE A 140 2.02 -3.23 -18.46
N TYR A 141 2.67 -2.20 -19.02
CA TYR A 141 3.10 -2.21 -20.42
C TYR A 141 4.38 -3.03 -20.61
N ASP A 142 5.47 -2.69 -19.92
CA ASP A 142 6.77 -3.26 -20.22
C ASP A 142 6.94 -4.64 -19.60
N SER A 143 6.53 -4.80 -18.34
CA SER A 143 6.75 -6.07 -17.63
C SER A 143 5.72 -7.14 -17.98
N PHE A 144 4.53 -6.75 -18.48
CA PHE A 144 3.45 -7.68 -18.81
C PHE A 144 2.97 -7.62 -20.27
N ILE A 145 2.21 -6.60 -20.70
CA ILE A 145 1.53 -6.58 -22.01
C ILE A 145 2.50 -6.80 -23.16
N ASN A 146 3.63 -6.07 -23.17
CA ASN A 146 4.65 -6.10 -24.20
C ASN A 146 5.70 -7.21 -23.99
N ASN A 147 5.59 -7.99 -22.90
CA ASN A 147 6.49 -9.09 -22.60
C ASN A 147 5.86 -10.42 -23.04
N PRO A 148 6.31 -11.04 -24.14
CA PRO A 148 5.71 -12.28 -24.67
C PRO A 148 5.85 -13.48 -23.73
N ASP A 149 6.86 -13.49 -22.85
CA ASP A 149 7.05 -14.55 -21.85
C ASP A 149 6.04 -14.44 -20.70
N ALA A 150 5.61 -13.22 -20.38
CA ALA A 150 4.64 -12.95 -19.33
C ALA A 150 3.19 -12.98 -19.85
N ASN A 151 2.91 -12.30 -20.96
CA ASN A 151 1.61 -12.30 -21.64
C ASN A 151 1.53 -13.50 -22.61
N ILE A 152 1.36 -14.68 -22.03
CA ILE A 152 1.41 -15.97 -22.74
C ILE A 152 0.43 -15.98 -23.92
N GLY A 153 0.96 -16.11 -25.13
CA GLY A 153 0.19 -16.12 -26.37
C GLY A 153 -0.40 -14.76 -26.76
N GLY A 154 0.05 -13.67 -26.14
CA GLY A 154 -0.47 -12.32 -26.38
C GLY A 154 -1.95 -12.19 -26.03
N LYS A 155 -2.40 -12.90 -24.99
CA LYS A 155 -3.81 -12.99 -24.61
C LYS A 155 -4.42 -11.61 -24.28
N PHE A 156 -3.68 -10.76 -23.58
CA PHE A 156 -4.14 -9.43 -23.15
C PHE A 156 -3.65 -8.34 -24.11
N LYS A 157 -4.52 -7.39 -24.46
CA LYS A 157 -4.24 -6.31 -25.42
C LYS A 157 -4.09 -4.94 -24.78
N ASP A 158 -4.81 -4.70 -23.70
CA ASP A 158 -4.78 -3.44 -23.00
C ASP A 158 -4.85 -3.62 -21.48
N ARG A 159 -4.66 -2.51 -20.76
CA ARG A 159 -4.64 -2.48 -19.30
C ARG A 159 -5.98 -2.82 -18.66
N TYR A 160 -7.10 -2.63 -19.35
CA TYR A 160 -8.43 -2.92 -18.84
C TYR A 160 -8.66 -4.43 -18.80
N GLU A 161 -8.34 -5.14 -19.89
CA GLU A 161 -8.39 -6.61 -19.93
C GLU A 161 -7.50 -7.24 -18.84
N VAL A 162 -6.33 -6.64 -18.58
CA VAL A 162 -5.44 -7.08 -17.48
C VAL A 162 -6.12 -6.86 -16.13
N MET A 163 -6.70 -5.68 -15.88
CA MET A 163 -7.37 -5.40 -14.60
C MET A 163 -8.62 -6.25 -14.39
N GLU A 164 -9.37 -6.59 -15.44
CA GLU A 164 -10.49 -7.52 -15.37
C GLU A 164 -10.04 -8.90 -14.89
N GLU A 165 -8.97 -9.44 -15.46
CA GLU A 165 -8.44 -10.74 -15.05
C GLU A 165 -7.85 -10.70 -13.64
N ILE A 166 -7.09 -9.65 -13.29
CA ILE A 166 -6.58 -9.45 -11.93
C ILE A 166 -7.75 -9.36 -10.93
N CYS A 167 -8.82 -8.63 -11.29
CA CYS A 167 -10.03 -8.50 -10.49
C CYS A 167 -10.64 -9.88 -10.21
N ARG A 168 -10.81 -10.70 -11.25
CA ARG A 168 -11.32 -12.08 -11.18
C ARG A 168 -10.45 -13.00 -10.33
N VAL A 169 -9.13 -12.92 -10.48
CA VAL A 169 -8.17 -13.78 -9.77
C VAL A 169 -8.16 -13.47 -8.27
N LEU A 170 -8.15 -12.18 -7.90
CA LEU A 170 -7.93 -11.75 -6.52
C LEU A 170 -9.19 -11.70 -5.65
N GLY A 171 -10.37 -11.55 -6.25
CA GLY A 171 -11.62 -11.47 -5.51
C GLY A 171 -11.74 -10.24 -4.59
N PRO A 172 -12.77 -10.16 -3.73
CA PRO A 172 -13.17 -8.94 -3.03
C PRO A 172 -12.13 -8.41 -2.02
N GLY A 173 -11.29 -9.30 -1.47
CA GLY A 173 -10.41 -9.01 -0.34
C GLY A 173 -9.20 -8.11 -0.63
N THR A 174 -9.05 -7.67 -1.88
CA THR A 174 -7.83 -6.99 -2.34
C THR A 174 -8.15 -5.63 -2.95
N ASP A 175 -7.55 -4.58 -2.40
CA ASP A 175 -7.49 -3.25 -3.03
C ASP A 175 -6.46 -3.24 -4.17
N ILE A 176 -6.78 -2.60 -5.28
CA ILE A 176 -5.94 -2.56 -6.46
C ILE A 176 -5.60 -1.10 -6.76
N SER A 177 -4.32 -0.76 -6.62
CA SER A 177 -3.78 0.56 -6.94
C SER A 177 -3.37 0.62 -8.41
N VAL A 178 -4.12 1.36 -9.21
CA VAL A 178 -3.85 1.59 -10.63
C VAL A 178 -3.39 3.02 -10.83
N GLU A 179 -2.20 3.20 -11.37
CA GLU A 179 -1.63 4.54 -11.61
C GLU A 179 -2.20 5.15 -12.89
N VAL A 180 -2.49 6.45 -12.83
CA VAL A 180 -2.92 7.23 -14.00
C VAL A 180 -1.84 7.17 -15.08
N ASP A 181 -2.21 6.97 -16.34
CA ASP A 181 -1.21 6.79 -17.41
C ASP A 181 -0.39 8.07 -17.63
N ASN A 182 -1.09 9.21 -17.64
CA ASN A 182 -0.47 10.52 -17.75
C ASN A 182 -1.02 11.44 -16.66
N PRO A 183 -0.28 11.69 -15.57
CA PRO A 183 -0.75 12.58 -14.51
C PRO A 183 -0.92 14.03 -14.98
N PHE A 184 -0.33 14.43 -16.11
CA PHE A 184 -0.42 15.77 -16.69
C PHE A 184 -1.49 15.91 -17.78
N ALA A 185 -2.28 14.87 -18.04
CA ALA A 185 -3.42 14.94 -18.94
C ALA A 185 -4.49 15.93 -18.42
N PRO A 186 -5.37 16.45 -19.31
CA PRO A 186 -6.55 17.17 -18.85
C PRO A 186 -7.36 16.36 -17.83
N GLU A 187 -7.91 17.03 -16.81
CA GLU A 187 -8.64 16.34 -15.73
C GLU A 187 -9.80 15.48 -16.26
N SER A 188 -10.46 15.89 -17.34
CA SER A 188 -11.52 15.10 -17.98
C SER A 188 -11.04 13.74 -18.48
N GLU A 189 -9.85 13.68 -19.07
CA GLU A 189 -9.27 12.42 -19.57
C GLU A 189 -8.87 11.50 -18.41
N ILE A 190 -8.28 12.07 -17.35
CA ILE A 190 -7.96 11.33 -16.12
C ILE A 190 -9.23 10.75 -15.49
N LEU A 191 -10.32 11.52 -15.43
CA LEU A 191 -11.58 11.06 -14.85
C LEU A 191 -12.26 10.00 -15.72
N GLU A 192 -12.18 10.09 -17.05
CA GLU A 192 -12.67 9.07 -17.97
C GLU A 192 -11.89 7.75 -17.80
N GLU A 193 -10.56 7.83 -17.68
CA GLU A 193 -9.71 6.68 -17.37
C GLU A 193 -10.12 6.02 -16.05
N ILE A 194 -10.28 6.81 -14.98
CA ILE A 194 -10.66 6.34 -13.65
C ILE A 194 -12.05 5.69 -13.67
N ALA A 195 -13.02 6.29 -14.36
CA ALA A 195 -14.38 5.75 -14.46
C ALA A 195 -14.39 4.35 -15.06
N ARG A 196 -13.60 4.11 -16.11
CA ARG A 196 -13.46 2.77 -16.71
C ARG A 196 -12.87 1.75 -15.74
N PHE A 197 -11.90 2.13 -14.91
CA PHE A 197 -11.40 1.25 -13.86
C PHE A 197 -12.39 1.04 -12.73
N GLU A 198 -13.21 2.04 -12.40
CA GLU A 198 -14.24 1.94 -11.38
C GLU A 198 -15.30 0.90 -11.76
N GLU A 199 -15.68 0.81 -13.04
CA GLU A 199 -16.59 -0.22 -13.55
C GLU A 199 -16.02 -1.63 -13.36
N ILE A 200 -14.72 -1.81 -13.59
CA ILE A 200 -14.03 -3.12 -13.51
C ILE A 200 -13.75 -3.52 -12.06
N LEU A 201 -13.28 -2.57 -11.24
CA LEU A 201 -12.74 -2.83 -9.91
C LEU A 201 -13.74 -2.50 -8.80
N THR A 202 -14.85 -1.83 -9.11
CA THR A 202 -15.81 -1.24 -8.18
C THR A 202 -15.20 -0.12 -7.31
N PRO A 203 -16.02 0.79 -6.75
CA PRO A 203 -15.55 1.78 -5.78
C PRO A 203 -14.83 1.17 -4.57
N TYR A 204 -15.13 -0.09 -4.24
CA TYR A 204 -14.59 -0.79 -3.09
C TYR A 204 -13.16 -1.31 -3.29
N ARG A 205 -12.70 -1.58 -4.51
CA ARG A 205 -11.34 -2.10 -4.74
C ARG A 205 -10.43 -1.11 -5.46
N LEU A 206 -10.98 -0.21 -6.27
CA LEU A 206 -10.18 0.80 -6.95
C LEU A 206 -9.51 1.74 -5.94
N VAL A 207 -8.20 1.90 -6.10
CA VAL A 207 -7.42 2.98 -5.51
C VAL A 207 -6.64 3.66 -6.62
N VAL A 208 -6.88 4.96 -6.84
CA VAL A 208 -6.23 5.70 -7.93
C VAL A 208 -4.82 6.08 -7.49
N LYS A 209 -3.81 5.60 -8.19
CA LYS A 209 -2.42 5.90 -7.86
C LYS A 209 -1.95 7.14 -8.60
N VAL A 210 -1.42 8.11 -7.84
CA VAL A 210 -1.03 9.44 -8.32
C VAL A 210 0.42 9.67 -7.92
N PRO A 211 1.31 10.07 -8.82
CA PRO A 211 2.71 10.32 -8.48
C PRO A 211 2.95 11.70 -7.87
N HIS A 212 3.97 11.81 -7.01
CA HIS A 212 4.65 13.09 -6.81
C HIS A 212 5.28 13.52 -8.13
N THR A 213 4.98 14.74 -8.57
CA THR A 213 5.42 15.27 -9.87
C THR A 213 6.69 16.10 -9.78
N GLY A 214 7.08 16.55 -8.58
CA GLY A 214 8.28 17.37 -8.38
C GLY A 214 8.27 18.63 -9.28
N PRO A 215 9.39 18.99 -9.91
CA PRO A 215 9.50 20.22 -10.69
C PRO A 215 8.89 20.14 -12.11
N ILE A 216 8.21 19.03 -12.44
CA ILE A 216 7.79 18.70 -13.81
C ILE A 216 6.44 19.36 -14.11
N ALA A 217 6.35 20.02 -15.25
CA ALA A 217 5.12 20.50 -15.86
C ALA A 217 4.73 19.66 -17.09
N ARG A 218 3.52 19.87 -17.63
CA ARG A 218 3.04 19.14 -18.82
C ARG A 218 3.96 19.33 -20.02
N GLU A 219 4.51 20.53 -20.17
CA GLU A 219 5.38 20.91 -21.29
C GLU A 219 6.74 20.22 -21.22
N ASP A 220 7.14 19.72 -20.04
CA ASP A 220 8.40 19.03 -19.83
C ASP A 220 8.34 17.56 -20.25
N VAL A 221 7.15 16.95 -20.35
CA VAL A 221 6.96 15.52 -20.63
C VAL A 221 7.72 15.04 -21.88
N PRO A 222 7.70 15.73 -23.04
CA PRO A 222 8.48 15.31 -24.21
C PRO A 222 9.98 15.21 -23.93
N SER A 223 10.54 16.16 -23.17
CA SER A 223 11.96 16.20 -22.84
C SER A 223 12.39 15.14 -21.81
N LEU A 224 11.45 14.67 -20.98
CA LEU A 224 11.69 13.52 -20.10
C LEU A 224 11.77 12.23 -20.92
N VAL A 225 10.89 12.06 -21.91
CA VAL A 225 10.83 10.87 -22.76
C VAL A 225 12.06 10.75 -23.66
N ASP A 226 12.51 11.86 -24.26
CA ASP A 226 13.69 11.87 -25.14
C ASP A 226 15.04 11.99 -24.39
N ARG A 227 15.00 12.09 -23.06
CA ARG A 227 16.16 12.23 -22.15
C ARG A 227 16.95 13.54 -22.35
N SER A 228 16.29 14.60 -22.81
CA SER A 228 16.86 15.96 -22.91
C SER A 228 16.49 16.89 -21.75
N PHE A 229 15.72 16.42 -20.76
CA PHE A 229 15.31 17.20 -19.59
C PHE A 229 16.52 17.69 -18.78
N THR A 230 16.49 18.97 -18.36
CA THR A 230 17.66 19.64 -17.73
C THR A 230 17.37 20.30 -16.38
N LYS A 231 16.12 20.35 -15.91
CA LYS A 231 15.83 20.96 -14.60
C LYS A 231 16.30 20.00 -13.49
N GLY A 232 17.01 20.54 -12.49
CA GLY A 232 17.26 19.78 -11.26
C GLY A 232 15.97 19.60 -10.44
N PHE A 233 15.96 18.63 -9.52
CA PHE A 233 14.77 18.34 -8.70
C PHE A 233 14.29 19.52 -7.83
N GLU A 234 15.17 20.48 -7.53
CA GLU A 234 14.87 21.72 -6.79
C GLU A 234 14.36 22.86 -7.69
N GLY A 235 14.45 22.71 -9.01
CA GLY A 235 14.13 23.75 -10.00
C GLY A 235 12.64 23.94 -10.30
N GLY A 236 11.77 23.49 -9.41
CA GLY A 236 10.32 23.58 -9.55
C GLY A 236 9.75 24.91 -9.08
N THR A 237 8.62 25.32 -9.67
CA THR A 237 7.77 26.36 -9.10
C THR A 237 6.88 25.78 -8.00
N VAL A 238 6.25 26.66 -7.21
CA VAL A 238 5.21 26.24 -6.26
C VAL A 238 4.13 25.41 -6.97
N GLU A 239 3.69 25.85 -8.15
CA GLU A 239 2.67 25.16 -8.92
C GLU A 239 3.10 23.74 -9.33
N THR A 240 4.28 23.57 -9.93
CA THR A 240 4.75 22.24 -10.36
C THR A 240 4.97 21.30 -9.18
N ASN A 241 5.56 21.80 -8.09
CA ASN A 241 5.88 21.00 -6.91
C ASN A 241 4.61 20.49 -6.20
N PHE A 242 3.52 21.27 -6.24
CA PHE A 242 2.23 20.88 -5.68
C PHE A 242 1.25 20.27 -6.69
N TYR A 243 1.62 20.09 -7.96
CA TYR A 243 0.69 19.59 -8.98
C TYR A 243 0.12 18.21 -8.62
N GLY A 244 0.98 17.22 -8.34
CA GLY A 244 0.55 15.88 -7.92
C GLY A 244 -0.25 15.88 -6.60
N HIS A 245 0.10 16.76 -5.66
CA HIS A 245 -0.65 16.95 -4.41
C HIS A 245 -2.08 17.44 -4.68
N ASN A 246 -2.21 18.44 -5.54
CA ASN A 246 -3.50 19.03 -5.91
C ASN A 246 -4.35 18.02 -6.69
N LEU A 247 -3.76 17.21 -7.57
CA LEU A 247 -4.47 16.14 -8.27
C LEU A 247 -5.01 15.10 -7.27
N ALA A 248 -4.17 14.60 -6.36
CA ALA A 248 -4.60 13.65 -5.33
C ALA A 248 -5.72 14.22 -4.45
N TYR A 249 -5.63 15.49 -4.05
CA TYR A 249 -6.65 16.18 -3.27
C TYR A 249 -7.98 16.34 -4.03
N ARG A 250 -7.94 16.76 -5.30
CA ARG A 250 -9.16 16.87 -6.14
C ARG A 250 -9.85 15.53 -6.35
N LEU A 251 -9.09 14.45 -6.49
CA LEU A 251 -9.66 13.09 -6.57
C LEU A 251 -10.30 12.67 -5.24
N TRP A 252 -9.68 12.99 -4.11
CA TRP A 252 -10.28 12.79 -2.79
C TRP A 252 -11.60 13.56 -2.62
N GLU A 253 -11.67 14.82 -3.08
CA GLU A 253 -12.91 15.62 -3.05
C GLU A 253 -14.05 14.99 -3.87
N LYS A 254 -13.72 14.21 -4.90
CA LYS A 254 -14.68 13.45 -5.72
C LYS A 254 -15.02 12.07 -5.14
N GLY A 255 -14.46 11.72 -3.97
CA GLY A 255 -14.74 10.45 -3.27
C GLY A 255 -13.79 9.30 -3.62
N TYR A 256 -12.74 9.55 -4.41
CA TYR A 256 -11.76 8.51 -4.75
C TYR A 256 -10.76 8.29 -3.62
N ARG A 257 -10.43 7.02 -3.36
CA ARG A 257 -9.26 6.64 -2.56
C ARG A 257 -8.02 6.76 -3.42
N THR A 258 -7.00 7.45 -2.92
CA THR A 258 -5.74 7.65 -3.65
C THR A 258 -4.55 6.93 -3.03
N ASN A 259 -3.66 6.41 -3.88
CA ASN A 259 -2.33 5.93 -3.51
C ASN A 259 -1.32 6.97 -4.00
N PHE A 260 -0.81 7.79 -3.08
CA PHE A 260 0.15 8.82 -3.43
C PHE A 260 1.54 8.18 -3.50
N THR A 261 2.17 8.16 -4.67
CA THR A 261 3.40 7.41 -4.96
C THR A 261 4.59 8.32 -5.28
N LEU A 262 5.75 7.74 -5.59
CA LEU A 262 7.03 8.40 -5.87
C LEU A 262 7.56 9.27 -4.70
N MET A 263 7.41 8.78 -3.48
CA MET A 263 7.97 9.40 -2.28
C MET A 263 9.30 8.74 -1.91
N PHE A 264 10.35 9.57 -1.86
CA PHE A 264 11.73 9.16 -1.59
C PHE A 264 12.30 9.82 -0.33
N GLU A 265 11.74 10.96 0.11
CA GLU A 265 12.30 11.78 1.17
C GLU A 265 11.34 11.94 2.37
N PRO A 266 11.84 11.83 3.62
CA PRO A 266 11.05 12.00 4.85
C PRO A 266 10.12 13.23 4.86
N HIS A 267 10.61 14.37 4.41
CA HIS A 267 9.85 15.63 4.45
C HIS A 267 8.62 15.65 3.53
N GLN A 268 8.56 14.76 2.53
CA GLN A 268 7.41 14.66 1.62
C GLN A 268 6.17 14.10 2.36
N ILE A 269 6.36 13.28 3.38
CA ILE A 269 5.27 12.51 4.00
C ILE A 269 4.21 13.41 4.63
N ALA A 270 4.63 14.40 5.44
CA ALA A 270 3.68 15.29 6.12
C ALA A 270 2.88 16.16 5.15
N LEU A 271 3.52 16.60 4.04
CA LEU A 271 2.87 17.33 2.96
C LEU A 271 1.91 16.44 2.18
N ALA A 272 2.33 15.22 1.85
CA ALA A 272 1.51 14.24 1.13
C ALA A 272 0.22 13.92 1.88
N LEU A 273 0.26 13.82 3.21
CA LEU A 273 -0.92 13.57 4.03
C LEU A 273 -1.97 14.70 3.98
N GLN A 274 -1.58 15.93 3.61
CA GLN A 274 -2.55 17.03 3.43
C GLN A 274 -3.51 16.76 2.26
N ALA A 275 -3.08 15.96 1.27
CA ALA A 275 -3.92 15.51 0.16
C ALA A 275 -4.89 14.37 0.54
N LYS A 276 -4.90 13.96 1.83
CA LYS A 276 -5.77 12.92 2.40
C LYS A 276 -5.73 11.57 1.68
N PRO A 277 -4.54 11.05 1.33
CA PRO A 277 -4.43 9.81 0.59
C PRO A 277 -4.83 8.59 1.43
N TYR A 278 -5.34 7.56 0.76
CA TYR A 278 -5.57 6.26 1.38
C TYR A 278 -4.26 5.50 1.59
N PHE A 279 -3.32 5.61 0.65
CA PHE A 279 -1.95 5.11 0.78
C PHE A 279 -0.92 6.20 0.55
N ILE A 280 0.12 6.21 1.38
CA ILE A 280 1.41 6.89 1.12
C ILE A 280 2.49 5.83 0.92
N ASN A 281 3.55 6.17 0.20
CA ASN A 281 4.58 5.19 -0.18
C ASN A 281 5.96 5.58 0.33
N THR A 282 6.86 4.61 0.48
CA THR A 282 8.30 4.85 0.62
C THR A 282 9.05 3.99 -0.39
N PHE A 283 9.79 4.63 -1.30
CA PHE A 283 10.61 3.98 -2.32
C PHE A 283 12.01 3.75 -1.77
N ILE A 284 12.35 2.50 -1.41
CA ILE A 284 13.55 2.26 -0.60
C ILE A 284 14.79 1.88 -1.41
N LYS A 285 14.66 1.08 -2.50
CA LYS A 285 15.82 0.46 -3.16
C LYS A 285 16.82 1.50 -3.69
N GLN A 286 16.34 2.45 -4.49
CA GLN A 286 17.22 3.43 -5.12
C GLN A 286 17.90 4.32 -4.06
N ARG A 287 17.11 4.86 -3.13
CA ARG A 287 17.61 5.66 -2.00
C ARG A 287 18.68 4.91 -1.21
N CYS A 288 18.42 3.66 -0.85
CA CYS A 288 19.32 2.81 -0.08
C CYS A 288 20.64 2.54 -0.84
N ASN A 289 20.54 2.09 -2.09
CA ASN A 289 21.70 1.77 -2.93
C ASN A 289 22.63 2.99 -3.14
N VAL A 290 22.05 4.15 -3.48
CA VAL A 290 22.82 5.38 -3.68
C VAL A 290 23.47 5.83 -2.37
N THR A 291 22.77 5.70 -1.24
CA THR A 291 23.34 6.05 0.07
C THR A 291 24.53 5.16 0.43
N PHE A 292 24.47 3.86 0.15
CA PHE A 292 25.57 2.95 0.41
C PHE A 292 26.77 3.21 -0.49
N ALA A 293 26.56 3.40 -1.79
CA ALA A 293 27.61 3.75 -2.73
C ALA A 293 28.28 5.09 -2.36
N LEU A 294 27.47 6.10 -2.04
CA LEU A 294 27.97 7.42 -1.64
C LEU A 294 28.76 7.36 -0.32
N ARG A 295 28.30 6.56 0.66
CA ARG A 295 29.02 6.35 1.93
C ARG A 295 30.40 5.74 1.69
N GLU A 296 30.46 4.66 0.91
CA GLU A 296 31.72 3.98 0.59
C GLU A 296 32.71 4.91 -0.14
N MET A 297 32.25 5.61 -1.18
CA MET A 297 33.11 6.54 -1.91
C MET A 297 33.57 7.72 -1.04
N MET A 298 32.71 8.23 -0.15
CA MET A 298 33.07 9.29 0.78
C MET A 298 34.10 8.85 1.81
N GLU A 299 34.04 7.61 2.30
CA GLU A 299 35.08 7.04 3.17
C GLU A 299 36.41 6.89 2.44
N GLN A 300 36.37 6.36 1.20
CA GLN A 300 37.57 6.26 0.35
C GLN A 300 38.21 7.63 0.11
N TYR A 301 37.42 8.63 -0.27
CA TYR A 301 37.90 10.00 -0.52
C TYR A 301 38.54 10.62 0.73
N ARG A 302 37.92 10.44 1.91
CA ARG A 302 38.48 10.95 3.19
C ARG A 302 39.80 10.29 3.54
N ALA A 303 39.97 9.00 3.23
CA ALA A 303 41.18 8.26 3.53
C ALA A 303 42.33 8.59 2.57
N SER A 304 42.04 8.84 1.29
CA SER A 304 43.08 9.01 0.25
C SER A 304 43.33 10.46 -0.16
N GLY A 305 42.34 11.34 -0.06
CA GLY A 305 42.35 12.66 -0.70
C GLY A 305 42.33 12.60 -2.24
N ASP A 306 42.04 11.44 -2.83
CA ASP A 306 42.09 11.22 -4.27
C ASP A 306 40.94 11.91 -5.00
N ILE A 307 41.28 12.92 -5.81
CA ILE A 307 40.32 13.72 -6.59
C ILE A 307 39.49 12.85 -7.54
N THR A 308 40.04 11.74 -8.04
CA THR A 308 39.29 10.85 -8.94
C THR A 308 38.10 10.18 -8.25
N VAL A 309 38.14 10.02 -6.92
CA VAL A 309 37.00 9.54 -6.13
C VAL A 309 35.92 10.64 -6.02
N ALA A 310 36.32 11.91 -5.88
CA ALA A 310 35.39 13.04 -5.88
C ALA A 310 34.68 13.20 -7.24
N GLU A 311 35.36 12.93 -8.35
CA GLU A 311 34.75 12.89 -9.69
C GLU A 311 33.73 11.77 -9.80
N LYS A 312 34.04 10.55 -9.32
CA LYS A 312 33.07 9.45 -9.27
C LYS A 312 31.84 9.76 -8.41
N ILE A 313 32.03 10.45 -7.29
CA ILE A 313 30.92 10.92 -6.44
C ILE A 313 30.02 11.87 -7.24
N ARG A 314 30.61 12.82 -7.97
CA ARG A 314 29.85 13.71 -8.86
C ARG A 314 29.09 12.92 -9.91
N ASP A 315 29.73 11.98 -10.59
CA ASP A 315 29.12 11.20 -11.66
C ASP A 315 27.94 10.37 -11.14
N LEU A 316 28.09 9.74 -9.98
CA LEU A 316 27.00 9.04 -9.29
C LEU A 316 25.85 10.01 -8.98
N MET A 317 26.15 11.16 -8.36
CA MET A 317 25.11 12.12 -7.98
C MET A 317 24.41 12.76 -9.19
N VAL A 318 25.08 12.89 -10.34
CA VAL A 318 24.45 13.31 -11.61
C VAL A 318 23.55 12.20 -12.15
N ALA A 319 24.02 10.96 -12.18
CA ALA A 319 23.24 9.82 -12.67
C ALA A 319 21.96 9.57 -11.86
N GLU A 320 21.93 10.05 -10.62
CA GLU A 320 20.84 9.86 -9.65
C GLU A 320 20.02 11.14 -9.43
N ASP A 321 20.13 12.12 -10.32
CA ASP A 321 19.42 13.40 -10.29
C ASP A 321 19.60 14.19 -8.97
N MET A 322 20.69 13.97 -8.24
CA MET A 322 20.99 14.65 -6.98
C MET A 322 21.68 16.01 -7.18
N LEU A 323 22.15 16.29 -8.40
CA LEU A 323 22.80 17.54 -8.78
C LEU A 323 22.04 18.17 -9.95
N SER A 324 21.76 19.46 -9.84
CA SER A 324 21.38 20.26 -11.01
C SER A 324 22.58 20.38 -11.99
N PRO A 325 22.34 20.72 -13.27
CA PRO A 325 23.44 20.93 -14.22
C PRO A 325 24.45 21.99 -13.76
N ALA A 326 23.99 23.03 -13.05
CA ALA A 326 24.86 24.06 -12.51
C ALA A 326 25.75 23.53 -11.37
N GLU A 327 25.22 22.69 -10.49
CA GLU A 327 26.01 22.05 -9.43
C GLU A 327 27.00 21.03 -10.00
N ALA A 328 26.59 20.26 -11.02
CA ALA A 328 27.45 19.32 -11.72
C ALA A 328 28.64 20.01 -12.42
N ALA A 329 28.41 21.18 -13.02
CA ALA A 329 29.47 22.00 -13.62
C ALA A 329 30.32 22.78 -12.58
N GLY A 330 29.89 22.78 -11.31
CA GLY A 330 30.55 23.50 -10.23
C GLY A 330 31.81 22.82 -9.68
N SER A 331 32.30 23.33 -8.54
CA SER A 331 33.50 22.79 -7.89
C SER A 331 33.26 21.41 -7.26
N LEU A 332 34.27 20.54 -7.32
CA LEU A 332 34.23 19.25 -6.63
C LEU A 332 34.07 19.40 -5.11
N ALA A 333 34.62 20.47 -4.51
CA ALA A 333 34.40 20.76 -3.09
C ALA A 333 32.92 20.94 -2.74
N GLY A 334 32.15 21.62 -3.60
CA GLY A 334 30.70 21.78 -3.44
C GLY A 334 29.94 20.45 -3.57
N VAL A 335 30.36 19.59 -4.49
CA VAL A 335 29.80 18.23 -4.64
C VAL A 335 30.06 17.40 -3.38
N ILE A 336 31.29 17.39 -2.87
CA ILE A 336 31.66 16.67 -1.65
C ILE A 336 30.88 17.18 -0.43
N ASP A 337 30.70 18.50 -0.30
CA ASP A 337 29.91 19.07 0.78
C ASP A 337 28.43 18.67 0.68
N LYS A 338 27.85 18.67 -0.53
CA LYS A 338 26.47 18.18 -0.74
C LYS A 338 26.37 16.69 -0.39
N ALA A 339 27.31 15.85 -0.85
CA ALA A 339 27.36 14.43 -0.50
C ALA A 339 27.44 14.21 1.02
N HIS A 340 28.29 14.98 1.72
CA HIS A 340 28.40 14.93 3.18
C HIS A 340 27.06 15.25 3.85
N ARG A 341 26.41 16.35 3.44
CA ARG A 341 25.10 16.75 3.98
C ARG A 341 24.03 15.72 3.70
N THR A 342 24.00 15.10 2.52
CA THR A 342 23.06 14.03 2.20
C THR A 342 23.26 12.83 3.12
N LEU A 343 24.48 12.33 3.29
CA LEU A 343 24.74 11.19 4.18
C LEU A 343 24.38 11.48 5.64
N ALA A 344 24.64 12.70 6.10
CA ALA A 344 24.27 13.14 7.44
C ALA A 344 22.75 13.18 7.63
N TYR A 345 22.03 13.79 6.68
CA TYR A 345 20.57 13.87 6.70
C TYR A 345 19.89 12.49 6.61
N ARG A 346 20.46 11.55 5.85
CA ARG A 346 19.99 10.16 5.75
C ARG A 346 20.39 9.28 6.93
N CYS A 347 21.07 9.83 7.94
CA CYS A 347 21.56 9.06 9.09
C CYS A 347 22.40 7.83 8.68
N ALA A 348 23.14 7.92 7.56
CA ALA A 348 23.74 6.76 6.88
C ALA A 348 24.78 5.99 7.72
N ASN A 349 25.31 6.63 8.77
CA ASN A 349 26.34 6.09 9.66
C ASN A 349 25.83 5.82 11.08
N THR A 350 24.52 5.80 11.29
CA THR A 350 23.90 5.53 12.59
C THR A 350 22.94 4.35 12.49
N PRO A 351 22.53 3.73 13.62
CA PRO A 351 21.53 2.66 13.61
C PRO A 351 20.21 3.06 12.91
N GLU A 352 19.86 4.35 12.92
CA GLU A 352 18.61 4.86 12.32
C GLU A 352 18.56 4.71 10.79
N GLY A 353 19.70 4.90 10.10
CA GLY A 353 19.76 4.94 8.64
C GLY A 353 20.75 3.98 7.99
N SER A 354 21.54 3.24 8.78
CA SER A 354 22.55 2.30 8.27
C SER A 354 21.98 1.14 7.44
N ASP A 355 20.69 0.83 7.59
CA ASP A 355 19.93 -0.17 6.81
C ASP A 355 19.13 0.44 5.65
N GLY A 356 19.20 1.77 5.47
CA GLY A 356 18.48 2.51 4.43
C GLY A 356 16.98 2.70 4.70
N LEU A 357 16.50 2.46 5.92
CA LEU A 357 15.09 2.57 6.30
C LEU A 357 14.77 3.85 7.11
N ASP A 358 15.67 4.83 7.13
CA ASP A 358 15.49 6.13 7.80
C ASP A 358 14.17 6.81 7.40
N ALA A 359 13.90 6.85 6.09
CA ALA A 359 12.69 7.45 5.54
C ALA A 359 11.42 6.68 5.93
N THR A 360 11.51 5.35 5.97
CA THR A 360 10.39 4.49 6.37
C THR A 360 10.06 4.65 7.86
N ARG A 361 11.07 4.68 8.74
CA ARG A 361 10.89 4.98 10.17
C ARG A 361 10.25 6.35 10.37
N HIS A 362 10.74 7.38 9.67
CA HIS A 362 10.14 8.71 9.71
C HIS A 362 8.68 8.71 9.24
N ALA A 363 8.38 8.03 8.13
CA ALA A 363 7.02 7.95 7.59
C ALA A 363 6.04 7.33 8.61
N LEU A 364 6.45 6.29 9.35
CA LEU A 364 5.64 5.70 10.42
C LEU A 364 5.40 6.69 11.57
N ARG A 365 6.43 7.44 11.99
CA ARG A 365 6.29 8.48 13.03
C ARG A 365 5.33 9.59 12.61
N VAL A 366 5.40 10.04 11.36
CA VAL A 366 4.47 11.05 10.83
C VAL A 366 3.05 10.49 10.72
N LEU A 367 2.90 9.27 10.20
CA LEU A 367 1.60 8.61 10.06
C LEU A 367 0.92 8.39 11.43
N ARG A 368 1.67 8.02 12.47
CA ARG A 368 1.19 7.91 13.86
C ARG A 368 0.56 9.21 14.35
N ASN A 369 1.13 10.36 13.98
CA ASN A 369 0.67 11.68 14.39
C ASN A 369 -0.39 12.28 13.44
N SER A 370 -0.84 11.54 12.43
CA SER A 370 -1.87 12.00 11.50
C SER A 370 -3.28 11.78 12.05
N ASN A 371 -4.21 12.69 11.73
CA ASN A 371 -5.64 12.56 12.05
C ASN A 371 -6.41 11.72 11.01
N LEU A 372 -5.71 10.99 10.13
CA LEU A 372 -6.32 10.17 9.10
C LEU A 372 -6.38 8.73 9.57
N ASP A 373 -7.56 8.27 9.98
CA ASP A 373 -7.73 6.92 10.54
C ASP A 373 -7.51 5.80 9.51
N GLY A 374 -7.82 6.08 8.24
CA GLY A 374 -7.78 5.09 7.16
C GLY A 374 -6.44 4.99 6.43
N SER A 375 -5.56 5.98 6.53
CA SER A 375 -4.34 6.04 5.72
C SER A 375 -3.32 4.98 6.14
N ARG A 376 -2.62 4.39 5.16
CA ARG A 376 -1.58 3.37 5.41
C ARG A 376 -0.29 3.70 4.67
N LEU A 377 0.82 3.18 5.18
CA LEU A 377 2.12 3.25 4.53
C LEU A 377 2.36 1.98 3.70
N ILE A 378 2.60 2.17 2.41
CA ILE A 378 3.15 1.15 1.52
C ILE A 378 4.68 1.28 1.51
N ILE A 379 5.38 0.22 1.92
CA ILE A 379 6.83 0.11 1.74
C ILE A 379 7.08 -0.62 0.41
N CYS A 380 7.74 0.05 -0.53
CA CYS A 380 7.82 -0.39 -1.93
C CYS A 380 9.21 -0.23 -2.54
N SER A 381 9.38 -0.70 -3.78
CA SER A 381 10.66 -0.71 -4.49
C SER A 381 11.72 -1.45 -3.69
N MET A 382 11.54 -2.77 -3.52
CA MET A 382 12.50 -3.65 -2.85
C MET A 382 13.36 -4.40 -3.87
N GLY A 383 14.54 -4.83 -3.44
CA GLY A 383 15.43 -5.69 -4.22
C GLY A 383 16.55 -6.28 -3.38
N GLY A 384 17.33 -7.19 -3.97
CA GLY A 384 18.45 -7.83 -3.29
C GLY A 384 18.04 -8.72 -2.11
N GLU A 385 19.01 -9.27 -1.40
CA GLU A 385 18.73 -10.30 -0.38
C GLU A 385 18.37 -9.72 1.00
N THR A 386 18.72 -8.46 1.24
CA THR A 386 18.72 -7.86 2.59
C THR A 386 17.55 -6.92 2.85
N MET A 387 16.92 -6.33 1.82
CA MET A 387 15.92 -5.28 2.03
C MET A 387 14.68 -5.78 2.78
N TYR A 388 14.05 -6.88 2.33
CA TYR A 388 12.90 -7.41 3.05
C TYR A 388 13.23 -7.88 4.48
N PRO A 389 14.32 -8.63 4.74
CA PRO A 389 14.73 -8.93 6.12
C PRO A 389 14.96 -7.70 7.00
N SER A 390 15.51 -6.61 6.45
CA SER A 390 15.65 -5.35 7.19
C SER A 390 14.31 -4.71 7.51
N ILE A 391 13.34 -4.74 6.58
CA ILE A 391 11.98 -4.26 6.81
C ILE A 391 11.27 -5.10 7.87
N ASP A 392 11.35 -6.43 7.76
CA ASP A 392 10.77 -7.34 8.74
C ASP A 392 11.30 -7.06 10.15
N LYS A 393 12.63 -6.92 10.29
CA LYS A 393 13.27 -6.51 11.54
C LYS A 393 12.78 -5.15 12.05
N MET A 394 12.73 -4.13 11.18
CA MET A 394 12.27 -2.79 11.52
C MET A 394 10.82 -2.81 12.03
N LEU A 395 9.93 -3.58 11.41
CA LEU A 395 8.54 -3.68 11.83
C LEU A 395 8.36 -4.35 13.19
N MET A 396 9.36 -5.10 13.68
CA MET A 396 9.38 -5.69 15.01
C MET A 396 9.98 -4.76 16.08
N GLU A 397 10.46 -3.56 15.70
CA GLU A 397 10.97 -2.59 16.66
C GLU A 397 9.85 -2.16 17.62
N PRO A 398 10.09 -2.13 18.96
CA PRO A 398 9.08 -1.74 19.94
C PRO A 398 8.47 -0.36 19.67
N GLU A 399 9.25 0.53 19.05
CA GLU A 399 8.77 1.85 18.64
C GLU A 399 7.50 1.74 17.80
N PHE A 400 7.37 0.77 16.88
CA PHE A 400 6.29 0.72 15.90
C PHE A 400 5.19 -0.30 16.20
N ALA A 401 5.18 -0.90 17.39
CA ALA A 401 4.23 -1.95 17.76
C ALA A 401 2.75 -1.55 17.60
N ASP A 402 2.41 -0.27 17.80
CA ASP A 402 1.07 0.28 17.57
C ASP A 402 0.77 0.52 16.08
N MET A 403 1.78 0.74 15.24
CA MET A 403 1.62 1.17 13.84
C MET A 403 1.58 0.04 12.80
N ILE A 404 2.02 -1.17 13.14
CA ILE A 404 2.16 -2.31 12.21
C ILE A 404 0.89 -2.56 11.37
N HIS A 405 -0.29 -2.38 11.97
CA HIS A 405 -1.59 -2.56 11.30
C HIS A 405 -1.88 -1.58 10.15
N ARG A 406 -1.10 -0.50 10.05
CA ARG A 406 -1.17 0.51 9.00
C ARG A 406 -0.07 0.35 7.95
N VAL A 407 0.62 -0.80 7.93
CA VAL A 407 1.70 -1.08 6.98
C VAL A 407 1.27 -2.11 5.93
N VAL A 408 1.59 -1.80 4.69
CA VAL A 408 1.52 -2.71 3.55
C VAL A 408 2.94 -2.86 2.98
N VAL A 409 3.41 -4.09 2.82
CA VAL A 409 4.70 -4.37 2.17
C VAL A 409 4.43 -4.84 0.74
N THR A 410 4.94 -4.12 -0.27
CA THR A 410 4.73 -4.44 -1.69
C THR A 410 6.03 -4.75 -2.43
N ALA A 411 6.07 -5.90 -3.10
CA ALA A 411 7.16 -6.29 -3.98
C ALA A 411 6.66 -7.19 -5.12
N PRO A 412 7.47 -7.40 -6.16
CA PRO A 412 7.18 -8.41 -7.17
C PRO A 412 6.92 -9.77 -6.51
N PRO A 413 5.89 -10.54 -6.93
CA PRO A 413 5.59 -11.87 -6.41
C PRO A 413 6.80 -12.80 -6.35
N ALA A 414 7.61 -12.81 -7.40
CA ALA A 414 8.84 -13.62 -7.47
C ALA A 414 9.91 -13.20 -6.46
N TYR A 415 9.93 -11.93 -6.04
CA TYR A 415 10.84 -11.47 -4.98
C TYR A 415 10.37 -11.94 -3.61
N LEU A 416 9.11 -11.71 -3.27
CA LEU A 416 8.53 -12.11 -1.98
C LEU A 416 8.59 -13.62 -1.76
N SER A 417 8.33 -14.42 -2.80
CA SER A 417 8.31 -15.89 -2.70
C SER A 417 9.65 -16.50 -2.28
N ARG A 418 10.77 -15.81 -2.51
CA ARG A 418 12.11 -16.26 -2.08
C ARG A 418 12.19 -16.42 -0.57
N PHE A 419 11.45 -15.61 0.19
CA PHE A 419 11.47 -15.62 1.65
C PHE A 419 10.56 -16.69 2.27
N ALA A 420 9.79 -17.42 1.45
CA ALA A 420 9.14 -18.66 1.87
C ALA A 420 10.08 -19.89 1.78
N SER A 421 11.33 -19.70 1.35
CA SER A 421 12.32 -20.76 1.17
C SER A 421 13.57 -20.54 2.05
N ALA A 422 14.23 -21.64 2.44
CA ALA A 422 15.50 -21.62 3.17
C ALA A 422 16.24 -22.94 2.96
N SER A 423 17.57 -22.94 3.12
CA SER A 423 18.42 -24.14 3.01
C SER A 423 17.99 -25.26 3.98
N GLY A 424 17.52 -24.87 5.17
CA GLY A 424 16.96 -25.79 6.16
C GLY A 424 15.73 -26.55 5.68
N ILE A 425 14.85 -25.92 4.88
CA ILE A 425 13.66 -26.57 4.34
C ILE A 425 14.07 -27.75 3.46
N LEU A 426 15.02 -27.55 2.53
CA LEU A 426 15.51 -28.63 1.67
C LEU A 426 16.16 -29.76 2.47
N THR A 427 16.96 -29.41 3.48
CA THR A 427 17.66 -30.37 4.33
C THR A 427 16.67 -31.27 5.08
N TYR A 428 15.70 -30.67 5.76
CA TYR A 428 14.73 -31.43 6.54
C TYR A 428 13.73 -32.18 5.68
N GLN A 429 13.27 -31.60 4.56
CA GLN A 429 12.40 -32.33 3.62
C GLN A 429 13.08 -33.59 3.08
N ARG A 430 14.39 -33.53 2.76
CA ARG A 430 15.14 -34.74 2.36
C ARG A 430 15.18 -35.80 3.47
N ILE A 431 15.42 -35.38 4.71
CA ILE A 431 15.43 -36.30 5.86
C ILE A 431 14.05 -36.94 6.06
N PHE A 432 12.99 -36.15 6.07
CA PHE A 432 11.62 -36.63 6.27
C PHE A 432 11.17 -37.56 5.16
N MET A 433 11.42 -37.19 3.90
CA MET A 433 11.08 -38.05 2.75
C MET A 433 11.91 -39.33 2.69
N LYS A 434 13.11 -39.35 3.29
CA LYS A 434 13.89 -40.58 3.48
C LYS A 434 13.36 -41.44 4.62
N ALA A 435 12.87 -40.84 5.70
CA ALA A 435 12.40 -41.56 6.88
C ALA A 435 11.06 -42.30 6.66
N VAL A 436 10.24 -41.83 5.72
CA VAL A 436 8.96 -42.47 5.35
C VAL A 436 9.08 -43.45 4.18
N LYS A 437 10.30 -43.68 3.68
CA LYS A 437 10.64 -44.76 2.75
C LYS A 437 11.23 -45.92 3.53
#